data_AF-A0A6L9J1N1-F1
#
_entry.id   AF-A0A6L9J1N1-F1
#
_cell.length_a   1.000
_cell.length_b   1.000
_cell.length_c   1.000
_cell.angle_alpha   90.00
_cell.angle_beta   90.00
_cell.angle_gamma   90.00
#
_symmetry.space_group_name_H-M   'P 1'
#
loop_
_entity.id
_entity.type
_entity.pdbx_description
1 polymer ?
#
loop_
_entity_poly.entity_id
_entity_poly.type
_entity_poly.pdbx_seq_one_letter_code
_entity_poly.pdbx_strand_id
1 'polypeptide(L)'
;RDVIASFEPLSDDNRRILLMEWVTEGMTLVFLGVLVTAVTALQGPENDTALIVYLVSALMLGAMAVLSLFTGARTSQLPFKLCPPIFGTAAVLFVLGGLL
;
A
#
# COMPACT_ATOMS: atom_id res chain seq x y z
N ARG A 1 -17.51 6.90 25.77
CA ARG A 1 -17.89 8.11 25.02
C ARG A 1 -16.94 8.19 23.83
N ASP A 2 -17.36 7.60 22.71
CA ASP A 2 -16.59 7.60 21.47
C ASP A 2 -16.66 8.97 20.81
N VAL A 3 -15.57 9.72 20.91
CA VAL A 3 -15.36 10.98 20.17
C VAL A 3 -15.30 10.74 18.65
N ILE A 4 -15.17 9.47 18.23
CA ILE A 4 -15.01 9.06 16.83
C ILE A 4 -16.38 8.87 16.14
N ALA A 5 -17.46 8.66 16.90
CA ALA A 5 -18.79 8.47 16.35
C ALA A 5 -19.45 9.77 15.83
N SER A 6 -18.85 10.94 16.05
CA SER A 6 -19.41 12.24 15.68
C SER A 6 -18.93 12.81 14.34
N PHE A 7 -18.12 12.07 13.57
CA PHE A 7 -17.63 12.52 12.25
C PHE A 7 -18.45 12.00 11.06
N GLU A 8 -19.58 11.32 11.31
CA GLU A 8 -20.57 11.04 10.29
C GLU A 8 -21.73 12.05 10.40
N PRO A 9 -22.16 12.65 9.28
CA PRO A 9 -21.72 12.39 7.91
C PRO A 9 -20.36 13.00 7.57
N LEU A 10 -19.54 12.26 6.82
CA LEU A 10 -18.31 12.77 6.21
C LEU A 10 -18.63 14.06 5.43
N SER A 11 -18.04 15.19 5.84
CA SER A 11 -18.10 16.43 5.10
C SER A 11 -17.51 16.26 3.69
N ASP A 12 -17.88 17.14 2.75
CA ASP A 12 -17.34 17.12 1.39
C ASP A 12 -15.80 17.26 1.38
N ASP A 13 -15.25 18.01 2.33
CA ASP A 13 -13.79 18.15 2.48
C ASP A 13 -13.14 16.85 2.95
N ASN A 14 -13.73 16.13 3.93
CA ASN A 14 -13.20 14.84 4.36
C ASN A 14 -13.24 13.81 3.22
N ARG A 15 -14.26 13.84 2.36
CA ARG A 15 -14.32 12.97 1.17
C ARG A 15 -13.21 13.27 0.18
N ARG A 16 -12.89 14.55 -0.05
CA ARG A 16 -11.80 14.97 -0.95
C ARG A 16 -10.44 14.56 -0.40
N ILE A 17 -10.22 14.70 0.90
CA ILE A 17 -8.98 14.27 1.57
C ILE A 17 -8.80 12.76 1.42
N LEU A 18 -9.87 11.98 1.65
CA LEU A 18 -9.85 10.53 1.40
C LEU A 18 -9.55 10.24 -0.08
N LEU A 19 -10.17 10.90 -1.05
CA LEU A 19 -9.82 10.66 -2.45
C LEU A 19 -8.34 10.95 -2.75
N MET A 20 -7.76 12.01 -2.19
CA MET A 20 -6.33 12.34 -2.33
C MET A 20 -5.42 11.27 -1.72
N GLU A 21 -5.77 10.76 -0.54
CA GLU A 21 -5.04 9.66 0.13
C GLU A 21 -5.08 8.39 -0.74
N TRP A 22 -6.27 8.02 -1.24
CA TRP A 22 -6.44 6.84 -2.09
C TRP A 22 -5.65 6.93 -3.41
N VAL A 23 -5.65 8.10 -4.06
CA VAL A 23 -4.86 8.31 -5.28
C VAL A 23 -3.37 8.20 -4.98
N THR A 24 -2.91 8.75 -3.86
CA THR A 24 -1.50 8.68 -3.46
C THR A 24 -1.08 7.24 -3.17
N GLU A 25 -1.90 6.50 -2.43
CA GLU A 25 -1.76 5.07 -2.18
C GLU A 25 -1.62 4.26 -3.48
N GLY A 26 -2.50 4.51 -4.46
CA GLY A 26 -2.45 3.88 -5.77
C GLY A 26 -1.18 4.22 -6.56
N MET A 27 -0.77 5.49 -6.56
CA MET A 27 0.47 5.91 -7.23
C MET A 27 1.71 5.25 -6.61
N THR A 28 1.76 5.12 -5.28
CA THR A 28 2.85 4.41 -4.60
C THR A 28 2.92 2.94 -5.02
N LEU A 29 1.77 2.26 -5.13
CA LEU A 29 1.73 0.87 -5.59
C LEU A 29 2.30 0.72 -7.01
N VAL A 30 1.85 1.58 -7.94
CA VAL A 30 2.32 1.59 -9.32
C VAL A 30 3.83 1.86 -9.38
N PHE A 31 4.32 2.85 -8.65
CA PHE A 31 5.73 3.18 -8.59
C PHE A 31 6.57 1.99 -8.11
N LEU A 32 6.19 1.35 -7.01
CA LEU A 32 6.90 0.19 -6.48
C LEU A 32 6.87 -1.00 -7.45
N GLY A 33 5.74 -1.24 -8.13
CA GLY A 33 5.64 -2.27 -9.16
C GLY A 33 6.59 -2.03 -10.34
N VAL A 34 6.67 -0.79 -10.83
CA VAL A 34 7.60 -0.40 -11.90
C VAL A 34 9.06 -0.53 -11.43
N LEU A 35 9.37 -0.09 -10.20
CA LEU A 35 10.71 -0.18 -9.62
C LEU A 35 11.18 -1.64 -9.54
N VAL A 36 10.37 -2.51 -8.94
CA VAL A 36 10.68 -3.95 -8.80
C VAL A 36 10.88 -4.57 -10.19
N THR A 37 9.96 -4.33 -11.13
CA THR A 37 10.06 -4.85 -12.50
C THR A 37 11.34 -4.39 -13.20
N ALA A 38 11.69 -3.11 -13.09
CA ALA A 38 12.88 -2.55 -13.71
C ALA A 38 14.16 -3.17 -13.13
N VAL A 39 14.22 -3.33 -11.81
CA VAL A 39 15.38 -3.95 -11.15
C VAL A 39 15.49 -5.43 -11.52
N THR A 40 14.38 -6.18 -11.55
CA THR A 40 14.36 -7.57 -12.04
C THR A 40 14.89 -7.68 -13.46
N ALA A 41 14.44 -6.79 -14.36
CA ALA A 41 14.81 -6.82 -15.77
C ALA A 41 16.30 -6.47 -16.02
N LEU A 42 16.89 -5.61 -15.19
CA LEU A 42 18.26 -5.13 -15.38
C LEU A 42 19.32 -5.96 -14.65
N GLN A 43 19.03 -6.41 -13.43
CA GLN A 43 20.00 -7.09 -12.55
C GLN A 43 19.78 -8.60 -12.49
N GLY A 44 18.59 -9.09 -12.89
CA GLY A 44 18.16 -10.46 -12.65
C GLY A 44 17.69 -10.69 -11.21
N PRO A 45 16.89 -11.75 -10.96
CA PRO A 45 16.31 -12.03 -9.65
C PRO A 45 17.34 -12.48 -8.60
N GLU A 46 18.45 -13.11 -9.02
CA GLU A 46 19.47 -13.64 -8.10
C GLU A 46 20.46 -12.57 -7.58
N ASN A 47 20.31 -11.31 -7.97
CA ASN A 47 21.22 -10.25 -7.57
C ASN A 47 20.91 -9.74 -6.15
N ASP A 48 21.93 -9.66 -5.28
CA ASP A 48 21.78 -9.16 -3.90
C ASP A 48 21.13 -7.76 -3.83
N THR A 49 21.43 -6.89 -4.80
CA THR A 49 20.83 -5.54 -4.87
C THR A 49 19.34 -5.64 -5.22
N ALA A 50 18.95 -6.55 -6.12
CA ALA A 50 17.56 -6.79 -6.46
C ALA A 50 16.77 -7.33 -5.27
N LEU A 51 17.36 -8.27 -4.53
CA LEU A 51 16.79 -8.80 -3.29
C LEU A 51 16.51 -7.70 -2.26
N ILE A 52 17.48 -6.82 -2.01
CA ILE A 52 17.32 -5.69 -1.08
C ILE A 52 16.16 -4.79 -1.54
N VAL A 53 16.07 -4.48 -2.83
CA VAL A 53 14.99 -3.66 -3.37
C VAL A 53 13.63 -4.32 -3.15
N TYR A 54 13.51 -5.64 -3.36
CA TYR A 54 12.25 -6.37 -3.14
C TYR A 54 11.85 -6.35 -1.67
N LEU A 55 12.78 -6.62 -0.75
CA LEU A 55 12.51 -6.65 0.69
C LEU A 55 12.15 -5.27 1.24
N VAL A 56 12.86 -4.22 0.85
CA VAL A 56 12.57 -2.84 1.28
C VAL A 56 11.23 -2.37 0.70
N SER A 57 10.92 -2.72 -0.56
CA SER A 57 9.62 -2.41 -1.18
C SER A 57 8.49 -3.16 -0.48
N ALA A 58 8.69 -4.44 -0.14
CA ALA A 58 7.72 -5.24 0.61
C ALA A 58 7.49 -4.67 2.01
N LEU A 59 8.54 -4.22 2.70
CA LEU A 59 8.44 -3.59 4.01
C LEU A 59 7.63 -2.28 3.94
N MET A 60 7.84 -1.46 2.90
CA MET A 60 7.04 -0.25 2.68
C MET A 60 5.56 -0.59 2.43
N LEU A 61 5.27 -1.57 1.58
CA LEU A 61 3.91 -2.05 1.34
C LEU A 61 3.26 -2.61 2.61
N GLY A 62 4.03 -3.31 3.45
CA GLY A 62 3.58 -3.77 4.76
C GLY A 62 3.23 -2.61 5.70
N ALA A 63 4.08 -1.59 5.77
CA ALA A 63 3.83 -0.38 6.56
C ALA A 63 2.57 0.36 6.09
N MET A 64 2.41 0.50 4.77
CA MET A 64 1.21 1.06 4.15
C MET A 64 -0.03 0.23 4.49
N ALA A 65 0.02 -1.09 4.36
CA ALA A 65 -1.09 -1.98 4.70
C ALA A 65 -1.53 -1.80 6.16
N VAL A 66 -0.57 -1.73 7.10
CA VAL A 66 -0.83 -1.50 8.51
C VAL A 66 -1.46 -0.12 8.73
N LEU A 67 -0.92 0.93 8.11
CA LEU A 67 -1.49 2.27 8.21
C LEU A 67 -2.92 2.31 7.68
N SER A 68 -3.19 1.76 6.50
CA SER A 68 -4.51 1.71 5.88
C SER A 68 -5.50 0.83 6.68
N LEU A 69 -5.04 -0.17 7.44
CA LEU A 69 -5.89 -0.90 8.40
C LEU A 69 -6.37 0.01 9.53
N PHE A 70 -5.51 0.91 10.01
CA PHE A 70 -5.84 1.82 11.10
C PHE A 70 -6.60 3.07 10.65
N THR A 71 -6.38 3.55 9.42
CA THR A 71 -7.03 4.74 8.86
C THR A 71 -8.22 4.37 7.95
N GLY A 72 -7.95 3.71 6.83
CA GLY A 72 -8.90 3.42 5.75
C GLY A 72 -10.00 2.43 6.12
N ALA A 73 -9.68 1.34 6.83
CA ALA A 73 -10.67 0.29 7.16
C ALA A 73 -11.78 0.75 8.11
N ARG A 74 -11.58 1.88 8.80
CA ARG A 74 -12.56 2.51 9.70
C ARG A 74 -13.60 3.36 8.96
N THR A 75 -13.39 3.66 7.68
CA THR A 75 -14.32 4.48 6.88
C THR A 75 -15.43 3.62 6.27
N SER A 76 -16.60 4.22 5.99
CA SER A 76 -17.72 3.52 5.32
C SER A 76 -17.47 3.29 3.82
N GLN A 77 -16.39 3.84 3.26
CA GLN A 77 -16.07 3.78 1.83
C GLN A 77 -15.34 2.48 1.48
N LEU A 78 -15.97 1.67 0.62
CA LEU A 78 -15.44 0.40 0.11
C LEU A 78 -14.01 0.44 -0.47
N PRO A 79 -13.60 1.43 -1.30
CA PRO A 79 -12.26 1.40 -1.90
C PRO A 79 -11.12 1.42 -0.87
N PHE A 80 -11.32 2.14 0.24
CA PHE A 80 -10.36 2.20 1.35
C PHE A 80 -10.23 0.92 2.13
N LYS A 81 -11.27 0.09 2.15
CA LYS A 81 -11.23 -1.24 2.79
C LYS A 81 -10.42 -2.25 1.96
N LEU A 82 -10.24 -1.99 0.66
CA LEU A 82 -9.45 -2.85 -0.23
C LEU A 82 -7.95 -2.54 -0.21
N CYS A 83 -7.53 -1.33 0.15
CA CYS A 83 -6.11 -0.97 0.17
C CYS A 83 -5.27 -1.90 1.06
N PRO A 84 -5.67 -2.23 2.31
CA PRO A 84 -4.90 -3.14 3.14
C PRO A 84 -4.64 -4.54 2.54
N PRO A 85 -5.65 -5.29 2.05
CA PRO A 85 -5.38 -6.58 1.44
C PRO A 85 -4.60 -6.47 0.12
N ILE A 86 -4.77 -5.39 -0.67
CA ILE A 86 -3.98 -5.16 -1.88
C ILE A 86 -2.50 -4.99 -1.53
N PHE A 87 -2.19 -4.08 -0.60
CA PHE A 87 -0.82 -3.84 -0.16
C PHE A 87 -0.19 -5.06 0.50
N GLY A 88 -0.95 -5.76 1.35
CA GLY A 88 -0.50 -6.99 1.99
C GLY A 88 -0.18 -8.09 0.97
N THR A 89 -1.04 -8.29 -0.03
CA THR A 89 -0.82 -9.29 -1.08
C THR A 89 0.40 -8.93 -1.93
N ALA A 90 0.55 -7.66 -2.32
CA ALA A 90 1.71 -7.20 -3.08
C ALA A 90 3.02 -7.33 -2.28
N ALA A 91 3.00 -7.03 -0.98
CA ALA A 91 4.14 -7.22 -0.09
C ALA A 91 4.57 -8.70 -0.04
N VAL A 92 3.60 -9.62 0.11
CA VAL A 92 3.88 -11.07 0.10
C VAL A 92 4.48 -11.50 -1.24
N LEU A 93 3.94 -11.02 -2.36
CA LEU A 93 4.48 -11.33 -3.68
C LEU A 93 5.92 -10.86 -3.84
N PHE A 94 6.27 -9.68 -3.33
CA PHE A 94 7.65 -9.17 -3.39
C PHE A 94 8.60 -9.97 -2.51
N VAL A 95 8.16 -10.40 -1.31
CA VAL A 95 8.96 -11.30 -0.46
C VAL A 95 9.19 -12.64 -1.16
N LEU A 96 8.12 -13.24 -1.72
CA LEU A 96 8.22 -14.50 -2.43
C LEU A 96 9.13 -14.38 -3.66
N GLY A 97 9.03 -13.28 -4.42
CA GLY A 97 9.89 -13.01 -5.57
C GLY A 97 11.36 -12.75 -5.22
N GLY A 98 11.68 -12.42 -3.96
CA GLY A 98 13.06 -12.38 -3.48
C GLY A 98 13.58 -13.70 -2.92
N LEU A 99 12.69 -14.66 -2.61
CA LEU A 99 13.07 -15.97 -2.09
C LEU A 99 13.18 -17.04 -3.19
N LEU A 100 12.54 -16.82 -4.34
CA LEU A 100 12.52 -17.70 -5.52
C LEU A 100 13.55 -17.27 -6.55
#